data_AF-A0A2V3JFJ9-F1
#
_entry.id   AF-A0A2V3JFJ9-F1
#
_cell.length_a   1.000
_cell.length_b   1.000
_cell.length_c   1.000
_cell.angle_alpha   90.00
_cell.angle_beta   90.00
_cell.angle_gamma   90.00
#
_symmetry.space_group_name_H-M   'P 1'
#
loop_
_entity.id
_entity.type
_entity.pdbx_description
1 polymer ?
#
loop_
_entity_poly.entity_id
_entity_poly.type
_entity_poly.pdbx_seq_one_letter_code
_entity_poly.pdbx_strand_id
1 'polypeptide(L)'
;MQNLLRRIIVYGLWFAVLMHVTAVLKLGEILYPLIGASVLVGAAVALAVKDALSDAVAGIFLLLDRHFNIGDEIETMKHRGEIIDVTLRKTRLKTSDGTIVVLPNGKIDSSGWVLHKKKTEDVGASSQKLT
;
A
#
# COMPACT_ATOMS: atom_id res chain seq x y z
N MET A 1 54.55 0.39 7.85
CA MET A 1 53.65 1.36 8.51
C MET A 1 53.71 2.77 7.87
N GLN A 2 54.89 3.32 7.57
CA GLN A 2 55.06 4.67 7.00
C GLN A 2 54.33 4.90 5.66
N ASN A 3 54.23 3.89 4.80
CA ASN A 3 53.53 3.98 3.51
C ASN A 3 52.01 4.15 3.64
N LEU A 4 51.41 3.62 4.71
CA LEU A 4 49.97 3.78 4.98
C LEU A 4 49.67 5.20 5.47
N LEU A 5 50.53 5.71 6.36
CA LEU A 5 50.41 7.08 6.87
C LEU A 5 50.49 8.11 5.74
N ARG A 6 51.45 7.96 4.82
CA ARG A 6 51.57 8.84 3.65
C ARG A 6 50.33 8.80 2.75
N ARG A 7 49.75 7.62 2.51
CA ARG A 7 48.55 7.48 1.68
C ARG A 7 47.33 8.16 2.33
N ILE A 8 47.14 7.99 3.63
CA ILE A 8 46.06 8.63 4.39
C ILE A 8 46.19 10.16 4.31
N ILE A 9 47.40 10.70 4.50
CA ILE A 9 47.66 12.14 4.41
C ILE A 9 47.39 12.65 2.99
N VAL A 10 47.86 11.94 1.95
CA VAL A 10 47.64 12.33 0.55
C VAL A 10 46.16 12.31 0.19
N TYR A 11 45.41 11.27 0.58
CA TYR A 11 43.97 11.24 0.33
C TYR A 11 43.22 12.31 1.12
N GLY A 12 43.61 12.59 2.37
CA GLY A 12 43.06 13.70 3.14
C GLY A 12 43.28 15.06 2.49
N LEU A 13 44.48 15.29 1.94
CA LEU A 13 44.80 16.52 1.20
C LEU A 13 44.00 16.63 -0.10
N TRP A 14 43.89 15.53 -0.87
CA TRP A 14 43.05 15.51 -2.07
C TRP A 14 41.58 15.79 -1.76
N PHE A 15 41.07 15.22 -0.66
CA PHE A 15 39.71 15.48 -0.19
C PHE A 15 39.51 16.95 0.20
N ALA A 16 40.47 17.55 0.91
CA ALA A 16 40.42 18.96 1.29
C ALA A 16 40.45 19.89 0.07
N VAL A 17 41.30 19.60 -0.92
CA VAL A 17 41.34 20.34 -2.20
C VAL A 17 40.01 20.23 -2.94
N LEU A 18 39.44 19.03 -3.02
CA LEU A 18 38.14 18.80 -3.66
C LEU A 18 37.03 19.61 -2.99
N MET A 19 36.95 19.56 -1.66
CA MET A 19 36.02 20.39 -0.87
C MET A 19 36.18 21.88 -1.20
N HIS A 20 37.41 22.38 -1.22
CA HIS A 20 37.69 23.79 -1.49
C HIS A 20 37.28 24.20 -2.91
N VAL A 21 37.58 23.36 -3.91
CA VAL A 21 37.16 23.58 -5.30
C VAL A 21 35.64 23.65 -5.41
N THR A 22 34.91 22.73 -4.76
CA THR A 22 33.43 22.77 -4.79
C THR A 22 32.84 24.02 -4.12
N ALA A 23 33.51 24.55 -3.09
CA ALA A 23 33.10 25.78 -2.42
C ALA A 23 33.35 27.02 -3.29
N VAL A 24 34.52 27.12 -3.93
CA VAL A 24 34.86 28.25 -4.83
C VAL A 24 33.95 28.28 -6.06
N LEU A 25 33.65 27.11 -6.62
CA LEU A 25 32.74 26.99 -7.76
C LEU A 25 31.26 27.18 -7.38
N LYS A 26 30.95 27.41 -6.10
CA LYS A 26 29.58 27.60 -5.59
C LYS A 26 28.60 26.50 -6.03
N LEU A 27 29.10 25.30 -6.29
CA LEU A 27 28.29 24.19 -6.78
C LEU A 27 27.15 23.86 -5.81
N GLY A 28 27.41 23.98 -4.50
CA GLY A 28 26.38 23.82 -3.47
C GLY A 28 25.21 24.79 -3.63
N GLU A 29 25.45 26.06 -3.98
CA GLU A 29 24.39 27.07 -4.12
C GLU A 29 23.37 26.71 -5.23
N ILE A 30 23.81 25.96 -6.25
CA ILE A 30 22.96 25.49 -7.34
C ILE A 30 22.34 24.12 -7.01
N LEU A 31 23.09 23.25 -6.36
CA LEU A 31 22.66 21.87 -6.07
C LEU A 31 21.64 21.81 -4.91
N TYR A 32 21.80 22.59 -3.84
CA TYR A 32 20.87 22.53 -2.70
C TYR A 32 19.42 22.87 -3.09
N PRO A 33 19.14 23.93 -3.87
CA PRO A 33 17.78 24.22 -4.33
C PRO A 33 17.22 23.13 -5.24
N LEU A 34 18.04 22.54 -6.11
CA LEU A 34 17.61 21.48 -7.01
C LEU A 34 17.24 20.20 -6.24
N ILE A 35 18.03 19.83 -5.25
CA ILE A 35 17.73 18.70 -4.36
C ILE A 35 16.45 18.99 -3.57
N GLY A 36 16.32 20.19 -3.00
CA GLY A 36 15.11 20.60 -2.28
C GLY A 36 13.85 20.54 -3.14
N ALA A 37 13.93 21.05 -4.37
CA ALA A 37 12.83 20.98 -5.34
C ALA A 37 12.50 19.53 -5.73
N SER A 38 13.50 18.68 -5.89
CA SER A 38 13.32 17.26 -6.24
C SER A 38 12.55 16.50 -5.16
N VAL A 39 12.77 16.82 -3.88
CA VAL A 39 12.01 16.22 -2.76
C VAL A 39 10.52 16.58 -2.87
N LEU A 40 10.20 17.84 -3.16
CA LEU A 40 8.81 18.28 -3.31
C LEU A 40 8.14 17.60 -4.50
N VAL A 41 8.83 17.49 -5.63
CA VAL A 41 8.34 16.77 -6.81
C VAL A 41 8.12 15.29 -6.49
N GLY A 42 9.07 14.64 -5.82
CA GLY A 42 8.94 13.25 -5.39
C GLY A 42 7.75 13.04 -4.45
N ALA A 43 7.54 13.94 -3.49
CA ALA A 43 6.39 13.90 -2.59
C ALA A 43 5.06 14.10 -3.34
N ALA A 44 5.01 15.02 -4.32
CA ALA A 44 3.81 15.23 -5.13
C ALA A 44 3.42 13.98 -5.93
N VAL A 45 4.41 13.30 -6.54
CA VAL A 45 4.20 12.04 -7.26
C VAL A 45 3.72 10.94 -6.30
N ALA A 46 4.33 10.83 -5.11
CA ALA A 46 3.91 9.87 -4.10
C ALA A 46 2.46 10.10 -3.64
N LEU A 47 2.07 11.36 -3.42
CA LEU A 47 0.70 11.72 -3.07
C LEU A 47 -0.29 11.39 -4.19
N ALA A 48 0.09 11.61 -5.45
CA ALA A 48 -0.76 11.31 -6.60
C ALA A 48 -1.07 9.80 -6.73
N VAL A 49 -0.13 8.92 -6.35
CA VAL A 49 -0.29 7.46 -6.49
C VAL A 49 -0.73 6.78 -5.18
N LYS A 50 -0.64 7.48 -4.04
CA LYS A 50 -0.92 6.93 -2.70
C LYS A 50 -2.19 6.08 -2.63
N ASP A 51 -3.30 6.58 -3.17
CA ASP A 51 -4.59 5.88 -3.06
C ASP A 51 -4.64 4.62 -3.93
N ALA A 52 -4.06 4.66 -5.15
CA ALA A 52 -3.96 3.49 -6.00
C ALA A 52 -3.08 2.39 -5.39
N LEU A 53 -1.98 2.78 -4.73
CA LEU A 53 -1.13 1.85 -4.01
C LEU A 53 -1.83 1.26 -2.78
N SER A 54 -2.55 2.10 -2.02
CA SER A 54 -3.34 1.66 -0.87
C SER A 54 -4.39 0.62 -1.27
N ASP A 55 -5.09 0.85 -2.38
CA ASP A 55 -6.08 -0.10 -2.90
C ASP A 55 -5.44 -1.41 -3.35
N ALA A 56 -4.28 -1.35 -4.02
CA ALA A 56 -3.58 -2.54 -4.49
C ALA A 56 -3.09 -3.42 -3.33
N VAL A 57 -2.48 -2.80 -2.31
CA VAL A 57 -2.01 -3.50 -1.11
C VAL A 57 -3.19 -4.11 -0.36
N ALA A 58 -4.26 -3.33 -0.12
CA ALA A 58 -5.47 -3.84 0.52
C ALA A 58 -6.10 -5.00 -0.26
N GLY A 59 -6.13 -4.92 -1.59
CA GLY A 59 -6.64 -6.03 -2.42
C GLY A 59 -5.87 -7.33 -2.22
N ILE A 60 -4.54 -7.27 -2.10
CA ILE A 60 -3.72 -8.45 -1.80
C ILE A 60 -4.06 -9.02 -0.42
N PHE A 61 -4.17 -8.19 0.60
CA PHE A 61 -4.52 -8.63 1.96
C PHE A 61 -5.92 -9.23 2.04
N LEU A 62 -6.91 -8.60 1.39
CA LEU A 62 -8.28 -9.12 1.33
C LEU A 62 -8.34 -10.47 0.63
N LEU A 63 -7.62 -10.66 -0.48
CA LEU A 63 -7.54 -11.95 -1.17
C LEU A 63 -6.85 -13.05 -0.36
N LEU A 64 -5.99 -12.68 0.59
CA LEU A 64 -5.34 -13.61 1.51
C LEU A 64 -6.18 -13.91 2.75
N ASP A 65 -7.23 -13.13 3.02
CA ASP A 65 -8.11 -13.35 4.17
C ASP A 65 -9.10 -14.49 3.90
N ARG A 66 -9.02 -15.51 4.75
CA ARG A 66 -9.90 -16.70 4.70
C ARG A 66 -11.39 -16.38 4.89
N HIS A 67 -11.75 -15.23 5.44
CA HIS A 67 -13.13 -14.83 5.71
C HIS A 67 -13.66 -13.82 4.68
N PHE A 68 -12.92 -13.55 3.60
CA PHE A 68 -13.27 -12.61 2.54
C PHE A 68 -13.25 -13.30 1.17
N ASN A 69 -14.16 -14.26 0.97
CA ASN A 69 -14.25 -15.00 -0.30
C ASN A 69 -15.44 -14.57 -1.15
N ILE A 70 -15.34 -14.83 -2.44
CA ILE A 70 -16.46 -14.70 -3.37
C ILE A 70 -17.62 -15.59 -2.90
N GLY A 71 -18.81 -15.02 -2.79
CA GLY A 71 -20.01 -15.68 -2.26
C GLY A 71 -20.31 -15.39 -0.78
N ASP A 72 -19.38 -14.78 -0.05
CA ASP A 72 -19.64 -14.32 1.32
C ASP A 72 -20.49 -13.04 1.30
N GLU A 73 -21.49 -12.99 2.18
CA GLU A 73 -22.28 -11.77 2.40
C GLU A 73 -21.57 -10.92 3.45
N ILE A 74 -21.14 -9.73 3.06
CA ILE A 74 -20.45 -8.81 3.95
C ILE A 74 -21.20 -7.49 4.05
N GLU A 75 -20.98 -6.82 5.17
CA GLU A 75 -21.39 -5.44 5.37
C GLU A 75 -20.16 -4.58 5.61
N THR A 76 -19.96 -3.58 4.75
CA THR A 76 -18.87 -2.62 4.87
C THR A 76 -19.40 -1.21 4.65
N MET A 77 -18.95 -0.28 5.49
CA MET A 77 -19.46 1.09 5.57
C MET A 77 -20.99 1.17 5.76
N LYS A 78 -21.74 1.26 4.66
CA LYS A 78 -23.22 1.35 4.62
C LYS A 78 -23.82 0.49 3.49
N HIS A 79 -23.02 -0.41 2.94
CA HIS A 79 -23.43 -1.30 1.87
C HIS A 79 -23.33 -2.74 2.37
N ARG A 80 -24.44 -3.46 2.24
CA ARG A 80 -24.53 -4.88 2.53
C ARG A 80 -24.79 -5.62 1.22
N GLY A 81 -24.07 -6.71 1.01
CA GLY A 81 -24.22 -7.52 -0.20
C GLY A 81 -23.23 -8.67 -0.27
N GLU A 82 -23.46 -9.52 -1.27
CA GLU A 82 -22.61 -10.68 -1.57
C GLU A 82 -21.42 -10.26 -2.42
N ILE A 83 -20.22 -10.73 -2.07
CA ILE A 83 -19.01 -10.50 -2.85
C ILE A 83 -19.12 -11.27 -4.17
N ILE A 84 -19.17 -10.56 -5.30
CA ILE A 84 -19.25 -11.19 -6.63
C ILE A 84 -17.89 -11.29 -7.32
N ASP A 85 -17.00 -10.35 -7.03
CA ASP A 85 -15.70 -10.26 -7.68
C ASP A 85 -14.75 -9.39 -6.85
N VAL A 86 -13.50 -9.82 -6.74
CA VAL A 86 -12.43 -9.11 -6.03
C VAL A 86 -11.27 -8.95 -7.01
N THR A 87 -11.02 -7.70 -7.43
CA THR A 87 -9.85 -7.35 -8.23
C THR A 87 -8.79 -6.73 -7.34
N LEU A 88 -7.58 -6.50 -7.87
CA LEU A 88 -6.48 -5.89 -7.12
C LEU A 88 -6.85 -4.53 -6.51
N ARG A 89 -7.65 -3.70 -7.18
CA ARG A 89 -7.98 -2.33 -6.72
C ARG A 89 -9.39 -2.18 -6.17
N LYS A 90 -10.33 -3.01 -6.63
CA LYS A 90 -11.75 -2.83 -6.37
C LYS A 90 -12.44 -4.16 -6.07
N THR A 91 -13.38 -4.12 -5.15
CA THR A 91 -14.29 -5.22 -4.84
C THR A 91 -15.70 -4.84 -5.30
N ARG A 92 -16.41 -5.81 -5.86
CA ARG A 92 -17.80 -5.65 -6.30
C ARG A 92 -18.71 -6.43 -5.37
N LEU A 93 -19.72 -5.75 -4.85
CA LEU A 93 -20.76 -6.32 -4.00
C LEU A 93 -22.09 -6.29 -4.75
N LYS A 94 -22.87 -7.36 -4.65
CA LYS A 94 -24.25 -7.40 -5.14
C LYS A 94 -25.20 -7.32 -3.95
N THR A 95 -25.95 -6.23 -3.87
CA THR A 95 -26.96 -6.03 -2.84
C THR A 95 -28.20 -6.91 -3.12
N SER A 96 -29.01 -7.17 -2.09
CA SER A 96 -30.26 -7.94 -2.20
C SER A 96 -31.23 -7.39 -3.25
N ASP A 97 -31.19 -6.09 -3.51
CA ASP A 97 -32.00 -5.41 -4.53
C ASP A 97 -31.47 -5.61 -5.97
N GLY A 98 -30.40 -6.39 -6.14
CA GLY A 98 -29.77 -6.65 -7.43
C GLY A 98 -28.77 -5.59 -7.91
N THR A 99 -28.61 -4.49 -7.16
CA THR A 99 -27.65 -3.42 -7.46
C THR A 99 -26.20 -3.88 -7.25
N ILE A 100 -25.29 -3.50 -8.15
CA ILE A 100 -23.85 -3.76 -8.03
C ILE A 100 -23.16 -2.52 -7.47
N VAL A 101 -22.58 -2.65 -6.28
CA VAL A 101 -21.79 -1.62 -5.61
C VAL A 101 -20.31 -1.91 -5.84
N VAL A 102 -19.56 -0.92 -6.34
CA VAL A 102 -18.12 -1.06 -6.62
C VAL A 102 -17.35 -0.19 -5.63
N LEU A 103 -16.56 -0.83 -4.77
CA LEU A 103 -15.82 -0.15 -3.71
C LEU A 103 -14.31 -0.31 -3.91
N PRO A 104 -13.49 0.71 -3.62
CA PRO A 104 -12.04 0.58 -3.56
C PRO A 104 -11.63 -0.32 -2.39
N ASN A 105 -10.67 -1.21 -2.61
CA ASN A 105 -10.22 -2.15 -1.58
C ASN A 105 -9.63 -1.45 -0.36
N GLY A 106 -8.92 -0.34 -0.55
CA GLY A 106 -8.34 0.43 0.56
C GLY A 106 -9.41 1.04 1.46
N LYS A 107 -10.61 1.33 0.92
CA LYS A 107 -11.75 1.79 1.74
C LYS A 107 -12.40 0.68 2.55
N ILE A 108 -12.46 -0.54 2.00
CA ILE A 108 -13.00 -1.70 2.73
C ILE A 108 -12.09 -2.06 3.89
N ASP A 109 -10.78 -2.15 3.63
CA ASP A 109 -9.79 -2.48 4.65
C ASP A 109 -9.72 -1.42 5.76
N SER A 110 -9.75 -0.12 5.41
CA SER A 110 -9.70 0.97 6.39
C SER A 110 -10.97 1.17 7.22
N SER A 111 -12.15 0.84 6.67
CA SER A 111 -13.43 0.97 7.40
C SER A 111 -13.84 -0.29 8.16
N GLY A 112 -13.16 -1.41 7.91
CA GLY A 112 -13.56 -2.71 8.40
C GLY A 112 -14.79 -3.26 7.68
N TRP A 113 -15.04 -4.53 7.93
CA TRP A 113 -16.17 -5.25 7.35
C TRP A 113 -16.66 -6.32 8.33
N VAL A 114 -17.94 -6.65 8.23
CA VAL A 114 -18.61 -7.65 9.06
C VAL A 114 -19.08 -8.78 8.17
N LEU A 115 -18.69 -10.01 8.48
CA LEU A 115 -19.15 -11.21 7.80
C LEU A 115 -20.53 -11.61 8.30
N HIS A 116 -21.48 -11.75 7.38
CA HIS A 116 -22.80 -12.32 7.63
C HIS A 116 -22.84 -13.72 7.01
N LYS A 117 -22.68 -14.77 7.83
CA LYS A 117 -22.68 -16.16 7.33
C LYS A 117 -24.08 -16.52 6.79
N LYS A 118 -24.16 -17.03 5.55
CA LYS A 118 -25.41 -17.58 5.00
C LYS A 118 -25.74 -18.90 5.71
N LYS A 119 -26.99 -19.03 6.17
CA LYS A 119 -27.61 -20.14 6.91
C LYS A 119 -27.66 -21.48 6.14
N THR A 120 -26.53 -21.99 5.66
CA THR A 120 -26.48 -23.25 4.89
C THR A 120 -25.73 -24.37 5.63
N GLU A 121 -25.00 -24.07 6.71
CA GLU A 121 -24.42 -25.10 7.59
C GLU A 121 -25.43 -25.77 8.55
N ASP A 122 -26.56 -25.12 8.85
CA ASP A 122 -27.54 -25.64 9.84
C ASP A 122 -28.40 -26.81 9.33
N VAL A 123 -28.37 -27.11 8.03
CA VAL A 123 -29.20 -28.17 7.44
C VAL A 123 -28.57 -29.56 7.65
N GLY A 124 -27.25 -29.64 7.86
CA GLY A 124 -26.56 -30.91 8.15
C GLY A 124 -26.73 -31.39 9.61
N ALA A 125 -26.91 -30.46 10.56
CA ALA A 125 -26.96 -30.78 11.99
C ALA A 125 -28.34 -31.29 12.48
N SER A 126 -29.41 -31.14 11.68
CA SER A 126 -30.76 -31.60 12.06
C SER A 126 -31.09 -33.04 11.60
N SER A 127 -30.30 -33.65 10.70
CA SER A 127 -30.55 -35.04 10.26
C SER A 127 -29.91 -36.09 11.17
N GLN A 128 -28.94 -35.72 12.03
CA GLN A 128 -28.31 -36.66 12.97
C GLN A 128 -29.03 -36.80 14.32
N LYS A 129 -30.14 -36.07 14.54
CA LYS A 129 -30.95 -36.20 15.78
C LYS A 129 -32.21 -37.08 15.61
N LEU A 130 -32.40 -37.73 14.46
CA LEU A 130 -33.55 -38.60 14.19
C LEU A 130 -33.17 -40.03 13.78
N THR A 131 -31.93 -40.48 14.00
CA THR A 131 -31.53 -41.89 13.91
C THR A 131 -30.87 -42.30 15.22
#